data_AF-A0A8T4HTG6-F1
#
_entry.id   AF-A0A8T4HTG6-F1
#
_cell.length_a   1.000
_cell.length_b   1.000
_cell.length_c   1.000
_cell.angle_alpha   90.00
_cell.angle_beta   90.00
_cell.angle_gamma   90.00
#
_symmetry.space_group_name_H-M   'P 1'
#
loop_
_entity.id
_entity.type
_entity.pdbx_description
1 polymer ?
#
loop_
_entity_poly.entity_id
_entity_poly.type
_entity_poly.pdbx_seq_one_letter_code
_entity_poly.pdbx_strand_id
1 'polypeptide(L)'
;RSLLPLAAGERPEWAPHHLAEFHGHHFPYPQRMLRTRRYKLVVNPESRNELYDLHTDPDELHNRYDHPELRDVRAELTRTLYDLLRERGDNFFHWMSPMYDVETDYDTTLSAFESEPDTAPAPGGAGEEGGA
;
A
#
# COMPACT_ATOMS: atom_id res chain seq x y z
N ARG A 1 2.34 17.81 -3.60
CA ARG A 1 1.91 18.78 -4.64
C ARG A 1 1.66 20.14 -3.98
N SER A 2 1.94 21.24 -4.67
CA SER A 2 1.67 22.59 -4.15
C SER A 2 0.16 22.89 -4.15
N LEU A 3 -0.31 23.66 -3.16
CA LEU A 3 -1.68 24.19 -3.07
C LEU A 3 -1.81 25.60 -3.66
N LEU A 4 -0.70 26.26 -4.02
CA LEU A 4 -0.72 27.63 -4.52
C LEU A 4 -1.61 27.85 -5.75
N PRO A 5 -1.64 26.97 -6.77
CA PRO A 5 -2.55 27.14 -7.91
C PRO A 5 -4.02 27.20 -7.49
N LEU A 6 -4.44 26.40 -6.51
CA LEU A 6 -5.80 26.44 -5.97
C LEU A 6 -6.10 27.78 -5.29
N ALA A 7 -5.14 28.32 -4.52
CA ALA A 7 -5.28 29.63 -3.89
C ALA A 7 -5.35 30.79 -4.91
N ALA A 8 -4.74 30.61 -6.09
CA ALA A 8 -4.83 31.54 -7.21
C ALA A 8 -6.14 31.42 -8.02
N GLY A 9 -7.05 30.52 -7.63
CA GLY A 9 -8.31 30.27 -8.33
C GLY A 9 -8.21 29.33 -9.54
N GLU A 10 -7.03 28.75 -9.77
CA GLU A 10 -6.85 27.75 -10.81
C GLU A 10 -7.50 26.41 -10.43
N ARG A 11 -7.75 25.57 -11.43
CA ARG A 11 -8.33 24.23 -11.26
C ARG A 11 -7.35 23.16 -11.76
N PRO A 12 -6.20 22.96 -11.09
CA PRO A 12 -5.27 21.92 -11.47
C PRO A 12 -5.92 20.55 -11.34
N GLU A 13 -5.50 19.61 -12.20
CA GLU A 13 -5.86 18.21 -12.01
C GLU A 13 -5.34 17.73 -10.65
N TRP A 14 -6.18 17.03 -9.89
CA TRP A 14 -5.85 16.53 -8.55
C TRP A 14 -5.97 15.01 -8.49
N ALA A 15 -5.26 14.41 -7.54
CA ALA A 15 -5.33 12.97 -7.34
C ALA A 15 -6.79 12.53 -7.11
N PRO A 16 -7.27 11.48 -7.80
CA PRO A 16 -8.66 11.03 -7.68
C PRO A 16 -8.94 10.29 -6.36
N HIS A 17 -7.89 9.97 -5.60
CA HIS A 17 -7.93 9.22 -4.35
C HIS A 17 -6.99 9.82 -3.30
N HIS A 18 -7.29 9.52 -2.03
CA HIS A 18 -6.49 9.84 -0.87
C HIS A 18 -6.06 8.54 -0.20
N LEU A 19 -4.75 8.35 -0.08
CA LEU A 19 -4.14 7.26 0.69
C LEU A 19 -3.85 7.76 2.11
N ALA A 20 -4.19 6.97 3.12
CA ALA A 20 -3.78 7.22 4.50
C ALA A 20 -3.29 5.93 5.16
N GLU A 21 -2.43 6.09 6.15
CA GLU A 21 -1.74 5.01 6.84
C GLU A 21 -1.93 5.16 8.35
N PHE A 22 -2.09 4.04 9.02
CA PHE A 22 -2.07 3.95 10.47
C PHE A 22 -1.14 2.81 10.88
N HIS A 23 -0.38 3.02 11.96
CA HIS A 23 0.63 2.06 12.43
C HIS A 23 0.41 1.65 13.88
N GLY A 24 -0.74 2.02 14.47
CA GLY A 24 -0.99 1.88 15.89
C GLY A 24 -0.35 2.98 16.73
N HIS A 25 -0.63 2.95 18.04
CA HIS A 25 -0.06 3.88 19.02
C HIS A 25 0.85 3.15 20.03
N HIS A 26 0.31 2.13 20.71
CA HIS A 26 1.07 1.34 21.69
C HIS A 26 1.48 -0.05 21.18
N PHE A 27 0.72 -0.59 20.23
CA PHE A 27 0.98 -1.88 19.58
C PHE A 27 0.98 -1.68 18.07
N PRO A 28 1.77 -2.45 17.31
CA PRO A 28 1.80 -2.33 15.86
C PRO A 28 0.45 -2.76 15.28
N TYR A 29 -0.24 -1.83 14.64
CA TYR A 29 -1.49 -2.07 13.92
C TYR A 29 -1.40 -1.43 12.53
N PRO A 30 -0.86 -2.14 11.54
CA PRO A 30 -0.71 -1.60 10.20
C PRO A 30 -2.06 -1.60 9.50
N GLN A 31 -2.59 -0.42 9.20
CA GLN A 31 -3.79 -0.25 8.37
C GLN A 31 -3.49 0.66 7.19
N ARG A 32 -4.19 0.40 6.08
CA ARG A 32 -4.16 1.25 4.89
C ARG A 32 -5.58 1.64 4.50
N MET A 33 -5.77 2.90 4.16
CA MET A 33 -7.05 3.43 3.73
C MET A 33 -6.89 4.08 2.36
N LEU A 34 -7.75 3.70 1.43
CA LEU A 34 -7.89 4.38 0.14
C LEU A 34 -9.29 4.98 0.06
N ARG A 35 -9.37 6.30 -0.09
CA ARG A 35 -10.63 7.04 -0.24
C ARG A 35 -10.69 7.71 -1.60
N THR A 36 -11.70 7.37 -2.40
CA THR A 36 -12.08 8.10 -3.61
C THR A 36 -13.16 9.13 -3.28
N ARG A 37 -13.74 9.77 -4.30
CA ARG A 37 -14.91 10.64 -4.10
C ARG A 37 -16.14 9.91 -3.57
N ARG A 38 -16.33 8.64 -3.95
CA ARG A 38 -17.55 7.87 -3.64
C ARG A 38 -17.31 6.74 -2.63
N TYR A 39 -16.16 6.09 -2.68
CA TYR A 39 -15.92 4.91 -1.87
C TYR A 39 -14.71 5.08 -0.97
N LYS A 40 -14.75 4.42 0.19
CA LYS A 40 -13.61 4.29 1.10
C LYS A 40 -13.37 2.82 1.39
N LEU A 41 -12.16 2.36 1.09
CA LEU A 41 -11.65 1.04 1.45
C LEU A 41 -10.68 1.19 2.63
N VAL A 42 -10.84 0.35 3.66
CA VAL A 42 -9.86 0.17 4.73
C VAL A 42 -9.42 -1.29 4.75
N VAL A 43 -8.11 -1.50 4.66
CA VAL A 43 -7.47 -2.80 4.82
C VAL A 43 -6.89 -2.88 6.24
N ASN A 44 -7.34 -3.87 7.00
CA ASN A 44 -6.97 -4.09 8.39
C ASN A 44 -6.65 -5.59 8.61
N PRO A 45 -5.38 -6.00 8.50
CA PRO A 45 -4.98 -7.40 8.64
C PRO A 45 -5.32 -8.03 10.00
N GLU A 46 -5.33 -7.22 11.07
CA GLU A 46 -5.61 -7.67 12.45
C GLU A 46 -7.11 -7.73 12.78
N SER A 47 -7.99 -7.33 11.85
CA SER A 47 -9.43 -7.27 12.09
C SER A 47 -10.22 -7.41 10.78
N ARG A 48 -11.39 -6.77 10.70
CA ARG A 48 -12.23 -6.74 9.51
C ARG A 48 -11.80 -5.62 8.58
N ASN A 49 -11.75 -5.94 7.29
CA ASN A 49 -11.69 -4.93 6.25
C ASN A 49 -13.03 -4.21 6.11
N GLU A 50 -12.98 -3.00 5.57
CA GLU A 50 -14.13 -2.12 5.52
C GLU A 50 -14.29 -1.50 4.13
N LEU A 51 -15.53 -1.41 3.66
CA LEU A 51 -15.89 -0.71 2.42
C LEU A 51 -17.16 0.11 2.65
N TYR A 52 -17.07 1.41 2.42
CA TYR A 52 -18.17 2.35 2.59
C TYR A 52 -18.50 3.04 1.25
N ASP A 53 -19.79 3.12 0.90
CA ASP A 53 -20.30 4.00 -0.16
C ASP A 53 -20.67 5.35 0.47
N LEU A 54 -19.74 6.30 0.40
CA LEU A 54 -19.85 7.65 0.96
C LEU A 54 -20.97 8.49 0.31
N HIS A 55 -21.52 8.05 -0.82
CA HIS A 55 -22.68 8.72 -1.41
C HIS A 55 -23.96 8.36 -0.66
N THR A 56 -24.14 7.08 -0.31
CA THR A 56 -25.34 6.60 0.40
C THR A 56 -25.18 6.52 1.91
N ASP A 57 -23.93 6.48 2.39
CA ASP A 57 -23.53 6.32 3.78
C ASP A 57 -22.38 7.31 4.11
N PRO A 58 -22.65 8.63 4.08
CA PRO A 58 -21.62 9.66 4.28
C PRO A 58 -20.99 9.64 5.67
N ASP A 59 -21.70 9.09 6.66
CA ASP A 59 -21.26 8.95 8.05
C ASP A 59 -20.55 7.61 8.33
N GLU A 60 -20.33 6.79 7.29
CA GLU A 60 -19.57 5.52 7.36
C GLU A 60 -20.10 4.54 8.42
N LEU A 61 -21.43 4.44 8.55
CA LEU A 61 -22.08 3.63 9.59
C LEU A 61 -22.29 2.17 9.16
N HIS A 62 -22.24 1.89 7.86
CA HIS A 62 -22.60 0.59 7.30
C HIS A 62 -21.44 0.00 6.52
N ASN A 63 -20.64 -0.86 7.16
CA ASN A 63 -19.59 -1.59 6.45
C ASN A 63 -20.22 -2.56 5.43
N ARG A 64 -19.93 -2.35 4.14
CA ARG A 64 -20.40 -3.16 3.01
C ARG A 64 -19.30 -4.04 2.40
N TYR A 65 -18.22 -4.32 3.13
CA TYR A 65 -17.10 -5.07 2.57
C TYR A 65 -17.49 -6.42 1.97
N ASP A 66 -18.35 -7.19 2.64
CA ASP A 66 -18.77 -8.53 2.21
C ASP A 66 -19.99 -8.55 1.26
N HIS A 67 -20.53 -7.37 0.93
CA HIS A 67 -21.71 -7.27 0.10
C HIS A 67 -21.40 -7.60 -1.37
N PRO A 68 -22.07 -8.60 -1.98
CA PRO A 68 -21.74 -9.07 -3.33
C PRO A 68 -21.89 -7.99 -4.41
N GLU A 69 -22.81 -7.03 -4.21
CA GLU A 69 -23.03 -5.91 -5.13
C GLU A 69 -21.82 -4.95 -5.24
N LEU A 70 -20.91 -4.96 -4.26
CA LEU A 70 -19.71 -4.14 -4.27
C LEU A 70 -18.43 -4.93 -4.58
N ARG A 71 -18.54 -6.19 -5.01
CA ARG A 71 -17.39 -7.05 -5.30
C ARG A 71 -16.41 -6.39 -6.27
N ASP A 72 -16.91 -5.84 -7.37
CA ASP A 72 -16.06 -5.25 -8.42
C ASP A 72 -15.41 -3.95 -7.95
N VAL A 73 -16.17 -3.12 -7.21
CA VAL A 73 -15.64 -1.89 -6.57
C VAL A 73 -14.53 -2.24 -5.59
N ARG A 74 -14.73 -3.28 -4.77
CA ARG A 74 -13.71 -3.77 -3.83
C ARG A 74 -12.46 -4.24 -4.55
N ALA A 75 -12.59 -4.99 -5.64
CA ALA A 75 -11.45 -5.47 -6.43
C ALA A 75 -10.68 -4.30 -7.05
N GLU A 76 -11.38 -3.33 -7.64
CA GLU A 76 -10.78 -2.12 -8.22
C GLU A 76 -9.98 -1.33 -7.18
N LEU A 77 -10.61 -1.02 -6.03
CA LEU A 77 -9.96 -0.23 -4.98
C LEU A 77 -8.78 -0.98 -4.35
N THR A 78 -8.88 -2.30 -4.19
CA THR A 78 -7.78 -3.13 -3.67
C THR A 78 -6.59 -3.10 -4.62
N ARG A 79 -6.82 -3.23 -5.94
CA ARG A 79 -5.76 -3.12 -6.95
C ARG A 79 -5.14 -1.73 -6.95
N THR A 80 -5.95 -0.66 -6.95
CA THR A 80 -5.42 0.71 -6.89
C THR A 80 -4.61 0.95 -5.63
N LEU A 81 -5.05 0.44 -4.47
CA LEU A 81 -4.28 0.55 -3.24
C LEU A 81 -2.94 -0.17 -3.37
N TYR A 82 -2.95 -1.40 -3.88
CA TYR A 82 -1.75 -2.18 -4.12
C TYR A 82 -0.73 -1.44 -5.00
N ASP A 83 -1.17 -0.93 -6.15
CA ASP A 83 -0.31 -0.20 -7.09
C ASP A 83 0.33 1.03 -6.42
N LEU A 84 -0.46 1.80 -5.67
CA LEU A 84 0.03 2.99 -4.97
C LEU A 84 1.03 2.67 -3.87
N LEU A 85 0.85 1.57 -3.14
CA LEU A 85 1.79 1.14 -2.10
C LEU A 85 3.11 0.68 -2.72
N ARG A 86 3.04 -0.09 -3.80
CA ARG A 86 4.22 -0.52 -4.57
C ARG A 86 4.99 0.67 -5.13
N GLU A 87 4.31 1.63 -5.76
CA GLU A 87 4.94 2.86 -6.29
C GLU A 87 5.64 3.69 -5.22
N ARG A 88 5.15 3.63 -3.96
CA ARG A 88 5.71 4.37 -2.83
C ARG A 88 6.80 3.61 -2.07
N GLY A 89 7.03 2.33 -2.40
CA GLY A 89 7.93 1.47 -1.63
C GLY A 89 7.41 1.13 -0.24
N ASP A 90 6.09 1.13 -0.04
CA ASP A 90 5.47 0.73 1.22
C ASP A 90 5.33 -0.80 1.28
N ASN A 91 6.16 -1.45 2.09
CA ASN A 91 6.20 -2.91 2.25
C ASN A 91 4.86 -3.58 2.61
N PHE A 92 3.83 -2.82 3.00
CA PHE A 92 2.48 -3.36 3.19
C PHE A 92 1.94 -4.05 1.92
N PHE A 93 2.37 -3.68 0.71
CA PHE A 93 1.90 -4.34 -0.52
C PHE A 93 2.25 -5.83 -0.56
N HIS A 94 3.37 -6.26 0.04
CA HIS A 94 3.75 -7.68 0.10
C HIS A 94 2.74 -8.51 0.89
N TRP A 95 2.12 -7.93 1.92
CA TRP A 95 1.05 -8.58 2.67
C TRP A 95 -0.26 -8.64 1.89
N MET A 96 -0.47 -7.72 0.94
CA MET A 96 -1.70 -7.69 0.14
C MET A 96 -1.76 -8.78 -0.91
N SER A 97 -0.65 -9.07 -1.62
CA SER A 97 -0.62 -10.09 -2.68
C SER A 97 -1.11 -11.48 -2.26
N PRO A 98 -0.73 -12.05 -1.10
CA PRO A 98 -1.23 -13.37 -0.69
C PRO A 98 -2.61 -13.33 -0.04
N MET A 99 -3.07 -12.17 0.45
CA MET A 99 -4.32 -12.06 1.22
C MET A 99 -5.53 -11.63 0.39
N TYR A 100 -5.30 -10.97 -0.75
CA TYR A 100 -6.35 -10.41 -1.58
C TYR A 100 -6.19 -10.86 -3.03
N ASP A 101 -7.31 -10.99 -3.73
CA ASP A 101 -7.36 -11.36 -5.15
C ASP A 101 -6.88 -10.17 -6.01
N VAL A 102 -5.57 -9.93 -5.96
CA VAL A 102 -4.86 -8.93 -6.76
C VAL A 102 -4.05 -9.71 -7.78
N GLU A 103 -4.34 -9.49 -9.06
CA GLU A 103 -3.58 -10.10 -10.16
C GLU A 103 -2.15 -9.52 -10.12
N THR A 104 -1.16 -10.34 -9.79
CA THR A 104 0.26 -9.94 -9.75
C THR A 104 0.97 -10.29 -11.04
N ASP A 105 1.92 -9.46 -11.45
CA ASP A 105 2.82 -9.71 -12.59
C ASP A 105 4.12 -10.44 -12.21
N TYR A 106 4.29 -10.78 -10.92
CA TYR A 106 5.43 -11.53 -10.39
C TYR A 106 5.00 -12.67 -9.45
N ASP A 107 5.91 -13.63 -9.26
CA ASP A 107 5.74 -14.80 -8.39
C ASP A 107 5.72 -14.39 -6.90
N THR A 108 4.55 -14.49 -6.26
CA THR A 108 4.34 -14.13 -4.86
C THR A 108 5.02 -15.09 -3.88
N THR A 109 5.51 -16.25 -4.33
CA THR A 109 6.22 -17.21 -3.48
C THR A 109 7.66 -16.77 -3.17
N LEU A 110 8.18 -15.77 -3.86
CA LEU A 110 9.56 -15.28 -3.72
C LEU A 110 9.73 -14.11 -2.74
N SER A 111 8.65 -13.52 -2.20
CA SER A 111 8.74 -12.35 -1.30
C SER A 111 9.30 -12.64 0.10
N ALA A 112 9.58 -13.90 0.46
CA ALA A 112 10.05 -14.26 1.79
C ALA A 112 11.55 -14.01 2.03
N PHE A 113 12.37 -13.89 0.98
CA PHE A 113 13.83 -13.82 1.13
C PHE A 113 14.53 -13.08 -0.02
N GLU A 114 14.36 -11.76 -0.10
CA GLU A 114 15.37 -10.91 -0.75
C GLU A 114 15.78 -9.81 0.22
N SER A 115 16.81 -10.11 1.03
CA SER A 115 17.69 -9.05 1.54
C SER A 115 18.71 -8.83 0.43
N GLU A 116 18.80 -7.62 -0.11
CA GLU A 116 19.91 -7.27 -1.02
C GLU A 116 21.24 -7.64 -0.35
N PRO A 117 22.20 -8.25 -1.07
CA PRO A 117 23.50 -8.53 -0.50
C PRO A 117 24.20 -7.22 -0.18
N ASP A 118 24.35 -6.96 1.12
CA ASP A 118 25.22 -5.97 1.73
C ASP A 118 26.62 -6.07 1.10
N THR A 119 26.90 -5.21 0.11
CA THR A 119 28.22 -5.12 -0.50
C THR A 119 29.07 -4.21 0.37
N ALA A 120 29.50 -4.73 1.52
CA ALA A 120 30.60 -4.16 2.27
C ALA A 120 31.92 -4.70 1.68
N PRO A 121 32.87 -3.85 1.26
CA PRO A 121 34.17 -4.32 0.80
C PRO A 121 34.98 -4.87 1.99
N ALA A 122 35.43 -6.13 1.87
CA ALA A 122 36.28 -6.77 2.87
C ALA A 122 37.67 -6.10 2.96
N PRO A 123 38.23 -5.93 4.18
CA PRO A 123 39.58 -5.41 4.35
C PRO A 123 40.61 -6.53 4.13
N GLY A 124 41.35 -6.47 3.01
CA GLY A 124 42.47 -7.37 2.73
C GLY A 124 43.77 -6.82 3.32
N GLY A 125 44.20 -7.38 4.45
CA GLY A 125 45.51 -7.16 5.07
C GLY A 125 46.64 -7.93 4.39
N ALA A 126 47.85 -7.56 4.81
CA ALA A 126 49.16 -7.88 4.24
C ALA A 126 49.71 -9.30 4.50
N GLY A 127 50.74 -9.67 3.73
CA GLY A 127 51.74 -10.73 4.01
C GLY A 127 52.04 -11.59 2.76
N GLU A 128 53.10 -11.36 1.98
CA GLU A 128 54.53 -11.72 2.13
C GLU A 128 54.94 -13.07 1.44
N GLU A 129 56.09 -12.99 0.74
CA GLU A 129 57.06 -14.04 0.35
C GLU A 129 56.81 -15.08 -0.77
N GLY A 130 57.73 -15.07 -1.75
CA GLY A 130 58.59 -16.24 -2.03
C GLY A 130 58.44 -17.01 -3.35
N GLY A 131 59.39 -16.81 -4.28
CA GLY A 131 60.04 -17.92 -5.01
C GLY A 131 59.71 -18.14 -6.50
N ALA A 132 60.58 -17.64 -7.38
CA ALA A 132 61.38 -18.41 -8.35
C ALA A 132 62.37 -17.47 -9.06
#